data_AF-A0A7C5QND9-F1
#
_entry.id   AF-A0A7C5QND9-F1
#
_cell.length_a   1.000
_cell.length_b   1.000
_cell.length_c   1.000
_cell.angle_alpha   90.00
_cell.angle_beta   90.00
_cell.angle_gamma   90.00
#
_symmetry.space_group_name_H-M   'P 1'
#
loop_
_entity.id
_entity.type
_entity.pdbx_description
1 polymer ?
#
loop_
_entity_poly.entity_id
_entity_poly.type
_entity_poly.pdbx_seq_one_letter_code
_entity_poly.pdbx_strand_id
1 'polypeptide(L)'
;MNWYPNKRLGLLWGLALIAVVVAAEVSLLRSILGAPIDFWLFVRALWCVATLPLLAFLAYGYYGLANLAYRIERNGIMIRWGAIADMVPRDEIIEIVPFSALSKRVSQGWGWPGYRIGDGHVAGVGPVRLYTTRPPEQSMAVRTRTRVYVISPANVEGFLADYRARRSLGPIARWAEGRRLPWLLNLSIWRDQLAGSLALPALVLNVGLFGYLAARYPGLAPRLVLSYDLQGMGDRIGARPEIWILPAAGLAILLVNATLAAAMHRRERVLALLLLAHGPVVQALLWLAVVRLAR
;
A
#
# COMPACT_ATOMS: atom_id res chain seq x y z
N MET A 1 -18.17 14.90 -20.83
CA MET A 1 -18.93 14.85 -19.56
C MET A 1 -18.28 13.82 -18.65
N ASN A 2 -18.67 13.73 -17.38
CA ASN A 2 -18.21 12.65 -16.48
C ASN A 2 -19.22 11.50 -16.55
N TRP A 3 -18.74 10.31 -16.92
CA TRP A 3 -19.53 9.08 -16.97
C TRP A 3 -19.18 8.21 -15.77
N TYR A 4 -20.19 7.70 -15.08
CA TYR A 4 -20.01 6.90 -13.88
C TYR A 4 -20.43 5.44 -14.14
N PRO A 5 -19.72 4.46 -13.56
CA PRO A 5 -20.19 3.09 -13.51
C PRO A 5 -21.33 2.93 -12.47
N ASN A 6 -22.07 1.82 -12.53
CA ASN A 6 -22.94 1.44 -11.42
C ASN A 6 -22.09 0.89 -10.26
N LYS A 7 -22.07 1.60 -9.13
CA LYS A 7 -21.17 1.33 -7.99
C LYS A 7 -21.86 0.65 -6.80
N ARG A 8 -23.18 0.51 -6.81
CA ARG A 8 -23.96 0.16 -5.60
C ARG A 8 -23.51 -1.15 -4.96
N LEU A 9 -23.43 -2.21 -5.75
CA LEU A 9 -23.02 -3.53 -5.27
C LEU A 9 -21.58 -3.51 -4.72
N GLY A 10 -20.65 -2.91 -5.46
CA GLY A 10 -19.26 -2.81 -5.03
C GLY A 10 -19.06 -1.95 -3.77
N LEU A 11 -19.86 -0.89 -3.59
CA LEU A 11 -19.82 -0.07 -2.38
C LEU A 11 -20.38 -0.82 -1.17
N LEU A 12 -21.47 -1.58 -1.34
CA LEU A 12 -22.04 -2.39 -0.25
C LEU A 12 -21.07 -3.47 0.23
N TRP A 13 -20.50 -4.25 -0.70
CA TRP A 13 -19.52 -5.28 -0.37
C TRP A 13 -18.23 -4.69 0.20
N GLY A 14 -17.75 -3.57 -0.37
CA GLY A 14 -16.57 -2.88 0.14
C GLY A 14 -16.79 -2.37 1.57
N LEU A 15 -17.96 -1.79 1.86
CA LEU A 15 -18.30 -1.31 3.21
C LEU A 15 -18.41 -2.48 4.21
N ALA A 16 -19.08 -3.57 3.83
CA ALA A 16 -19.21 -4.75 4.69
C ALA A 16 -17.83 -5.34 5.03
N LEU A 17 -16.94 -5.45 4.04
CA LEU A 17 -15.60 -5.98 4.23
C LEU A 17 -14.74 -5.07 5.11
N ILE A 18 -14.81 -3.75 4.92
CA ILE A 18 -14.16 -2.77 5.81
C ILE A 18 -14.71 -2.89 7.23
N ALA A 19 -16.03 -2.97 7.40
CA ALA A 19 -16.67 -3.08 8.71
C ALA A 19 -16.23 -4.34 9.47
N VAL A 20 -16.08 -5.48 8.79
CA VAL A 20 -15.56 -6.72 9.38
C VAL A 20 -14.12 -6.54 9.86
N VAL A 21 -13.25 -5.94 9.04
CA VAL A 21 -11.85 -5.71 9.42
C VAL A 21 -11.75 -4.73 10.60
N VAL A 22 -12.52 -3.64 10.57
CA VAL A 22 -12.57 -2.67 11.68
C VAL A 22 -13.11 -3.32 12.96
N ALA A 23 -14.14 -4.16 12.88
CA ALA A 23 -14.66 -4.87 14.05
C ALA A 23 -13.61 -5.83 14.64
N ALA A 24 -12.86 -6.55 13.79
CA ALA A 24 -11.76 -7.39 14.23
C ALA A 24 -10.64 -6.58 14.90
N GLU A 25 -10.31 -5.42 14.34
CA GLU A 25 -9.29 -4.51 14.89
C GLU A 25 -9.72 -3.90 16.24
N VAL A 26 -10.97 -3.47 16.37
CA VAL A 26 -11.53 -2.99 17.65
C VAL A 26 -11.53 -4.10 18.70
N SER A 27 -11.90 -5.33 18.32
CA SER A 27 -11.84 -6.50 19.22
C SER A 27 -10.42 -6.76 19.71
N LEU A 28 -9.45 -6.68 18.80
CA LEU A 28 -8.04 -6.87 19.12
C LEU A 28 -7.51 -5.76 20.04
N LEU A 29 -7.85 -4.49 19.78
CA LEU A 29 -7.52 -3.37 20.65
C LEU A 29 -8.10 -3.55 22.05
N ARG A 30 -9.37 -3.98 22.15
CA ARG A 30 -9.99 -4.30 23.46
C ARG A 30 -9.26 -5.43 24.19
N SER A 31 -8.74 -6.42 23.47
CA SER A 31 -7.96 -7.52 24.07
C SER A 31 -6.56 -7.12 24.55
N ILE A 32 -6.07 -5.96 24.12
CA ILE A 32 -4.78 -5.37 24.51
C ILE A 32 -4.98 -4.44 25.72
N LEU A 33 -6.11 -3.71 25.79
CA LEU A 33 -6.42 -2.81 26.89
C LEU A 33 -6.54 -3.57 28.22
N GLY A 34 -5.67 -3.23 29.18
CA GLY A 34 -5.65 -3.82 30.52
C GLY A 34 -5.02 -5.21 30.60
N ALA A 35 -4.52 -5.76 29.49
CA ALA A 35 -3.79 -7.02 29.51
C ALA A 35 -2.39 -6.84 30.12
N PRO A 36 -1.87 -7.86 30.84
CA PRO A 36 -0.51 -7.82 31.37
C PRO A 36 0.51 -7.79 30.22
N ILE A 37 1.66 -7.16 30.47
CA ILE A 37 2.75 -7.11 29.50
C ILE A 37 3.43 -8.48 29.45
N ASP A 38 3.13 -9.25 28.41
CA ASP A 38 3.72 -10.54 28.11
C ASP A 38 3.96 -10.71 26.60
N PHE A 39 4.50 -11.87 26.21
CA PHE A 39 4.74 -12.19 24.80
C PHE A 39 3.44 -12.19 23.96
N TRP A 40 2.32 -12.63 24.52
CA TRP A 40 1.05 -12.70 23.80
C TRP A 40 0.45 -11.32 23.53
N LEU A 41 0.61 -10.38 24.47
CA LEU A 41 0.29 -8.97 24.26
C LEU A 41 1.07 -8.42 23.07
N PHE A 42 2.38 -8.71 22.99
CA PHE A 42 3.20 -8.32 21.86
C PHE A 42 2.70 -8.92 20.54
N VAL A 43 2.37 -10.22 20.50
CA VAL A 43 1.81 -10.87 19.30
C VAL A 43 0.49 -10.21 18.87
N ARG A 44 -0.41 -9.93 19.81
CA ARG A 44 -1.69 -9.23 19.53
C ARG A 44 -1.45 -7.81 19.00
N ALA A 45 -0.54 -7.06 19.61
CA ALA A 45 -0.19 -5.72 19.18
C ALA A 45 0.45 -5.72 17.78
N LEU A 46 1.38 -6.66 17.52
CA LEU A 46 2.00 -6.85 16.21
C LEU A 46 0.96 -7.20 15.14
N TRP A 47 0.03 -8.10 15.46
CA TRP A 47 -1.07 -8.45 14.56
C TRP A 47 -1.96 -7.24 14.27
N CYS A 48 -2.25 -6.42 15.29
CA CYS A 48 -3.03 -5.18 15.15
C CYS A 48 -2.35 -4.20 14.19
N VAL A 49 -1.05 -3.99 14.34
CA VAL A 49 -0.30 -3.12 13.43
C VAL A 49 -0.22 -3.73 12.03
N ALA A 50 -0.07 -5.05 11.91
CA ALA A 50 0.00 -5.75 10.64
C ALA A 50 -1.34 -5.72 9.86
N THR A 51 -2.48 -5.55 10.53
CA THR A 51 -3.79 -5.40 9.88
C THR A 51 -4.06 -3.99 9.35
N LEU A 52 -3.39 -2.95 9.87
CA LEU A 52 -3.58 -1.57 9.42
C LEU A 52 -3.29 -1.36 7.91
N PRO A 53 -2.19 -1.89 7.32
CA PRO A 53 -1.96 -1.82 5.87
C PRO A 53 -3.08 -2.46 5.05
N LEU A 54 -3.64 -3.58 5.52
CA LEU A 54 -4.77 -4.24 4.87
C LEU A 54 -6.01 -3.34 4.92
N LEU A 55 -6.33 -2.77 6.08
CA LEU A 55 -7.44 -1.82 6.20
C LEU A 55 -7.24 -0.60 5.29
N ALA A 56 -6.04 -0.03 5.28
CA ALA A 56 -5.69 1.10 4.42
C ALA A 56 -5.83 0.75 2.93
N PHE A 57 -5.39 -0.44 2.52
CA PHE A 57 -5.56 -0.94 1.15
C PHE A 57 -7.03 -1.06 0.75
N LEU A 58 -7.87 -1.62 1.62
CA LEU A 58 -9.30 -1.77 1.40
C LEU A 58 -10.03 -0.42 1.38
N ALA A 59 -9.72 0.46 2.33
CA ALA A 59 -10.25 1.82 2.41
C ALA A 59 -9.86 2.63 1.16
N TYR A 60 -8.62 2.51 0.69
CA TYR A 60 -8.18 3.14 -0.55
C TYR A 60 -8.90 2.57 -1.77
N GLY A 61 -9.11 1.25 -1.81
CA GLY A 61 -9.94 0.59 -2.82
C GLY A 61 -11.37 1.12 -2.87
N TYR A 62 -12.00 1.26 -1.69
CA TYR A 62 -13.34 1.80 -1.53
C TYR A 62 -13.41 3.26 -1.98
N TYR A 63 -12.47 4.09 -1.55
CA TYR A 63 -12.32 5.47 -2.01
C TYR A 63 -12.12 5.56 -3.53
N GLY A 64 -11.33 4.63 -4.09
CA GLY A 64 -11.08 4.51 -5.51
C GLY A 64 -12.35 4.18 -6.30
N LEU A 65 -13.15 3.21 -5.84
CA LEU A 65 -14.44 2.86 -6.42
C LEU A 65 -15.45 4.02 -6.30
N ALA A 66 -15.54 4.67 -5.14
CA ALA A 66 -16.42 5.81 -4.91
C ALA A 66 -16.12 6.94 -5.90
N ASN A 67 -14.84 7.21 -6.18
CA ASN A 67 -14.40 8.26 -7.11
C ASN A 67 -14.22 7.81 -8.56
N LEU A 68 -14.49 6.53 -8.88
CA LEU A 68 -14.31 5.99 -10.22
C LEU A 68 -15.18 6.75 -11.22
N ALA A 69 -14.54 7.37 -12.20
CA ALA A 69 -15.22 8.15 -13.23
C ALA A 69 -14.44 8.08 -14.55
N TYR A 70 -15.18 8.01 -15.65
CA TYR A 70 -14.64 8.04 -17.00
C TYR A 70 -14.97 9.40 -17.61
N ARG A 71 -13.96 10.21 -17.88
CA ARG A 71 -14.14 11.53 -18.49
C ARG A 71 -13.69 11.47 -19.94
N ILE A 72 -14.58 11.83 -20.85
CA ILE A 72 -14.25 11.96 -22.26
C ILE A 72 -13.89 13.41 -22.55
N GLU A 73 -12.69 13.62 -23.09
CA GLU A 73 -12.19 14.92 -23.53
C GLU A 73 -11.83 14.87 -25.02
N ARG A 74 -11.54 16.02 -25.64
CA ARG A 74 -11.13 16.09 -27.05
C ARG A 74 -9.81 15.37 -27.32
N ASN A 75 -8.93 15.34 -26.32
CA ASN A 75 -7.59 14.78 -26.41
C ASN A 75 -7.53 13.27 -26.12
N GLY A 76 -8.59 12.70 -25.54
CA GLY A 76 -8.60 11.30 -25.11
C GLY A 76 -9.62 10.98 -24.03
N ILE A 77 -9.48 9.80 -23.44
CA ILE A 77 -10.29 9.31 -22.32
C ILE A 77 -9.43 9.36 -21.06
N MET A 78 -9.93 10.02 -20.03
CA MET A 78 -9.32 10.02 -18.70
C MET A 78 -10.10 9.08 -17.78
N ILE A 79 -9.42 8.09 -17.23
CA ILE A 79 -9.98 7.16 -16.26
C ILE A 79 -9.46 7.56 -14.89
N ARG A 80 -10.35 8.08 -14.03
CA ARG A 80 -10.00 8.49 -12.67
C ARG A 80 -10.37 7.40 -11.69
N TRP A 81 -9.41 6.97 -10.87
CA TRP A 81 -9.59 5.99 -9.79
C TRP A 81 -8.89 6.49 -8.52
N GLY A 82 -9.66 7.04 -7.59
CA GLY A 82 -9.12 7.64 -6.37
C GLY A 82 -8.17 8.79 -6.68
N ALA A 83 -6.94 8.70 -6.19
CA ALA A 83 -5.87 9.67 -6.47
C ALA A 83 -5.09 9.38 -7.76
N ILE A 84 -5.44 8.30 -8.48
CA ILE A 84 -4.77 7.86 -9.69
C ILE A 84 -5.61 8.24 -10.90
N ALA A 85 -4.96 8.70 -11.96
CA ALA A 85 -5.61 8.96 -13.24
C ALA A 85 -4.81 8.33 -14.39
N ASP A 86 -5.44 7.45 -15.15
CA ASP A 86 -4.90 6.92 -16.39
C ASP A 86 -5.37 7.80 -17.55
N MET A 87 -4.41 8.31 -18.32
CA MET A 87 -4.63 9.14 -19.50
C MET A 87 -4.51 8.25 -20.73
N VAL A 88 -5.61 8.07 -21.46
CA VAL A 88 -5.67 7.30 -22.71
C VAL A 88 -5.77 8.28 -23.88
N PRO A 89 -4.66 8.56 -24.60
CA PRO A 89 -4.66 9.51 -25.70
C PRO A 89 -5.56 9.04 -26.83
N ARG A 90 -6.24 9.96 -27.50
CA ARG A 90 -7.10 9.64 -28.64
C ARG A 90 -6.35 8.93 -29.76
N ASP A 91 -5.13 9.38 -30.07
CA ASP A 91 -4.33 8.86 -31.20
C ASP A 91 -3.89 7.40 -31.00
N GLU A 92 -3.89 6.95 -29.74
CA GLU A 92 -3.60 5.58 -29.34
C GLU A 92 -4.82 4.67 -29.47
N ILE A 93 -6.05 5.21 -29.43
CA ILE A 93 -7.29 4.41 -29.44
C ILE A 93 -7.55 3.86 -30.84
N ILE A 94 -7.44 2.54 -30.98
CA ILE A 94 -7.74 1.82 -32.23
C ILE A 94 -9.26 1.65 -32.35
N GLU A 95 -9.88 1.08 -31.32
CA GLU A 95 -11.31 0.79 -31.31
C GLU A 95 -11.87 0.70 -29.88
N ILE A 96 -13.19 0.80 -29.79
CA ILE A 96 -13.95 0.56 -28.57
C ILE A 96 -14.98 -0.52 -28.89
N VAL A 97 -14.80 -1.71 -28.32
CA VAL A 97 -15.64 -2.89 -28.58
C VAL A 97 -16.12 -3.51 -27.27
N PRO A 98 -17.23 -4.28 -27.27
CA PRO A 98 -17.59 -5.09 -26.12
C PRO A 98 -16.42 -6.01 -25.73
N PHE A 99 -16.10 -6.11 -24.44
CA PHE A 99 -14.96 -6.93 -24.00
C PHE A 99 -15.19 -8.42 -24.33
N SER A 100 -16.45 -8.87 -24.34
CA SER A 100 -16.84 -10.21 -24.78
C SER A 100 -16.42 -10.56 -26.22
N ALA A 101 -16.20 -9.57 -27.08
CA ALA A 101 -15.68 -9.78 -28.43
C ALA A 101 -14.16 -10.06 -28.45
N LEU A 102 -13.43 -9.66 -27.41
CA LEU A 102 -11.99 -9.87 -27.29
C LEU A 102 -11.65 -11.11 -26.46
N SER A 103 -12.35 -11.32 -25.34
CA SER A 103 -12.16 -12.49 -24.49
C SER A 103 -13.32 -12.69 -23.52
N LYS A 104 -13.52 -13.94 -23.08
CA LYS A 104 -14.46 -14.29 -22.00
C LYS A 104 -13.81 -14.29 -20.61
N ARG A 105 -12.48 -14.26 -20.52
CA ARG A 105 -11.76 -14.34 -19.24
C ARG A 105 -10.57 -13.38 -19.20
N VAL A 106 -10.34 -12.82 -18.01
CA VAL A 106 -9.12 -12.10 -17.68
C VAL A 106 -8.45 -12.83 -16.53
N SER A 107 -7.17 -13.16 -16.70
CA SER A 107 -6.42 -14.02 -15.77
C SER A 107 -6.08 -13.32 -14.45
N GLN A 108 -6.13 -11.99 -14.39
CA GLN A 108 -5.59 -11.20 -13.28
C GLN A 108 -6.41 -9.93 -13.04
N GLY A 109 -6.32 -9.41 -11.82
CA GLY A 109 -7.07 -8.26 -11.33
C GLY A 109 -7.60 -8.53 -9.93
N TRP A 110 -7.41 -7.59 -9.02
CA TRP A 110 -7.90 -7.69 -7.65
C TRP A 110 -9.24 -6.96 -7.51
N GLY A 111 -10.05 -7.37 -6.55
CA GLY A 111 -11.33 -6.72 -6.30
C GLY A 111 -12.25 -7.57 -5.45
N TRP A 112 -13.47 -7.09 -5.28
CA TRP A 112 -14.55 -7.74 -4.55
C TRP A 112 -15.83 -7.71 -5.39
N PRO A 113 -16.90 -8.44 -5.03
CA PRO A 113 -18.11 -8.47 -5.84
C PRO A 113 -18.63 -7.07 -6.18
N GLY A 114 -18.77 -6.77 -7.48
CA GLY A 114 -19.15 -5.45 -7.99
C GLY A 114 -18.00 -4.45 -8.16
N TYR A 115 -16.74 -4.89 -8.06
CA TYR A 115 -15.54 -4.07 -8.25
C TYR A 115 -14.33 -4.91 -8.63
N ARG A 116 -13.74 -4.66 -9.81
CA ARG A 116 -12.48 -5.28 -10.24
C ARG A 116 -11.56 -4.22 -10.82
N ILE A 117 -10.34 -4.20 -10.30
CA ILE A 117 -9.28 -3.30 -10.74
C ILE A 117 -7.95 -4.03 -10.84
N GLY A 118 -7.11 -3.56 -11.74
CA GLY A 118 -5.70 -3.91 -11.73
C GLY A 118 -5.20 -4.29 -13.10
N ASP A 119 -3.99 -4.83 -13.08
CA ASP A 119 -3.34 -5.35 -14.26
C ASP A 119 -3.72 -6.79 -14.50
N GLY A 120 -3.85 -7.13 -15.77
CA GLY A 120 -3.91 -8.49 -16.19
C GLY A 120 -3.45 -8.69 -17.62
N HIS A 121 -3.62 -9.91 -18.08
CA HIS A 121 -3.18 -10.30 -19.40
C HIS A 121 -4.26 -11.16 -20.04
N VAL A 122 -4.52 -10.91 -21.33
CA VAL A 122 -5.44 -11.70 -22.12
C VAL A 122 -4.65 -12.32 -23.26
N ALA A 123 -4.64 -13.65 -23.31
CA ALA A 123 -3.96 -14.40 -24.37
C ALA A 123 -4.49 -13.95 -25.74
N GLY A 124 -3.57 -13.60 -26.65
CA GLY A 124 -3.89 -13.12 -28.00
C GLY A 124 -4.24 -11.62 -28.11
N VAL A 125 -4.42 -10.91 -26.99
CA VAL A 125 -4.74 -9.46 -26.98
C VAL A 125 -3.63 -8.63 -26.33
N GLY A 126 -2.96 -9.17 -25.31
CA GLY A 126 -1.84 -8.50 -24.63
C GLY A 126 -2.20 -7.96 -23.23
N PRO A 127 -1.49 -6.93 -22.74
CA PRO A 127 -1.71 -6.39 -21.40
C PRO A 127 -3.06 -5.68 -21.32
N VAL A 128 -3.79 -5.96 -20.25
CA VAL A 128 -5.14 -5.45 -19.98
C VAL A 128 -5.16 -4.77 -18.63
N ARG A 129 -5.86 -3.63 -18.55
CA ARG A 129 -6.08 -2.90 -17.31
C ARG A 129 -7.57 -2.78 -17.03
N LEU A 130 -7.97 -3.33 -15.89
CA LEU A 130 -9.36 -3.42 -15.47
C LEU A 130 -9.75 -2.20 -14.64
N TYR A 131 -10.88 -1.60 -14.97
CA TYR A 131 -11.57 -0.59 -14.17
C TYR A 131 -13.08 -0.84 -14.26
N THR A 132 -13.54 -2.00 -13.80
CA THR A 132 -14.92 -2.43 -13.98
C THR A 132 -15.65 -2.63 -12.66
N THR A 133 -16.96 -2.38 -12.67
CA THR A 133 -17.87 -2.73 -11.57
C THR A 133 -18.80 -3.87 -11.94
N ARG A 134 -18.74 -4.30 -13.21
CA ARG A 134 -19.54 -5.40 -13.77
C ARG A 134 -18.62 -6.54 -14.25
N PRO A 135 -19.20 -7.73 -14.46
CA PRO A 135 -18.50 -8.83 -15.11
C PRO A 135 -17.90 -8.41 -16.46
N PRO A 136 -16.79 -9.02 -16.89
CA PRO A 136 -16.12 -8.67 -18.15
C PRO A 136 -17.05 -8.72 -19.36
N GLU A 137 -18.04 -9.61 -19.37
CA GLU A 137 -18.98 -9.81 -20.48
C GLU A 137 -19.87 -8.59 -20.74
N GLN A 138 -20.14 -7.80 -19.69
CA GLN A 138 -20.97 -6.58 -19.75
C GLN A 138 -20.11 -5.30 -19.77
N SER A 139 -18.80 -5.45 -19.95
CA SER A 139 -17.83 -4.36 -19.94
C SER A 139 -17.38 -4.04 -21.37
N MET A 140 -16.86 -2.82 -21.54
CA MET A 140 -16.30 -2.37 -22.80
C MET A 140 -14.78 -2.40 -22.74
N ALA A 141 -14.16 -2.76 -23.85
CA ALA A 141 -12.72 -2.69 -24.06
C ALA A 141 -12.38 -1.49 -24.94
N VAL A 142 -11.58 -0.58 -24.39
CA VAL A 142 -10.91 0.48 -25.14
C VAL A 142 -9.53 -0.05 -25.52
N ARG A 143 -9.37 -0.46 -26.78
CA ARG A 143 -8.12 -1.01 -27.29
C ARG A 143 -7.21 0.12 -27.74
N THR A 144 -6.02 0.19 -27.15
CA THR A 144 -4.93 1.07 -27.59
C THR A 144 -3.84 0.28 -28.30
N ARG A 145 -2.84 0.95 -28.87
CA ARG A 145 -1.70 0.27 -29.50
C ARG A 145 -0.84 -0.49 -28.49
N THR A 146 -0.79 -0.03 -27.24
CA THR A 146 0.08 -0.63 -26.21
C THR A 146 -0.65 -1.59 -25.28
N ARG A 147 -1.93 -1.31 -24.96
CA ARG A 147 -2.72 -2.09 -23.99
C ARG A 147 -4.23 -1.94 -24.16
N VAL A 148 -5.00 -2.74 -23.43
CA VAL A 148 -6.47 -2.66 -23.43
C VAL A 148 -6.99 -2.16 -22.09
N TYR A 149 -7.83 -1.13 -22.09
CA TYR A 149 -8.50 -0.64 -20.89
C TYR A 149 -9.93 -1.16 -20.86
N VAL A 150 -10.32 -1.85 -19.78
CA VAL A 150 -11.68 -2.38 -19.63
C VAL A 150 -12.46 -1.47 -18.69
N ILE A 151 -13.55 -0.91 -19.19
CA ILE A 151 -14.41 0.05 -18.48
C ILE A 151 -15.87 -0.41 -18.50
N SER A 152 -16.66 -0.02 -17.51
CA SER A 152 -18.08 -0.39 -17.43
C SER A 152 -18.97 0.83 -17.14
N PRO A 153 -19.13 1.77 -18.10
CA PRO A 153 -20.00 2.93 -17.92
C PRO A 153 -21.46 2.49 -17.69
N ALA A 154 -22.21 3.23 -16.87
CA ALA A 154 -23.61 2.89 -16.58
C ALA A 154 -24.51 2.98 -17.83
N ASN A 155 -24.27 3.97 -18.69
CA ASN A 155 -24.93 4.14 -19.98
C ASN A 155 -23.88 4.04 -21.11
N VAL A 156 -23.82 2.87 -21.74
CA VAL A 156 -22.88 2.56 -22.82
C VAL A 156 -23.16 3.39 -24.08
N GLU A 157 -24.43 3.53 -24.45
CA GLU A 157 -24.83 4.25 -25.66
C GLU A 157 -24.50 5.74 -25.57
N GLY A 158 -24.83 6.37 -24.43
CA GLY A 158 -24.51 7.76 -24.17
C GLY A 158 -23.00 8.01 -24.16
N PHE A 159 -22.22 7.09 -23.57
CA PHE A 159 -20.76 7.14 -23.58
C PHE A 159 -20.20 7.10 -25.01
N LEU A 160 -20.69 6.18 -25.85
CA LEU A 160 -20.28 6.07 -27.25
C LEU A 160 -20.70 7.29 -28.08
N ALA A 161 -21.88 7.85 -27.84
CA ALA A 161 -22.34 9.07 -28.50
C ALA A 161 -21.46 10.28 -28.15
N ASP A 162 -21.14 10.50 -26.87
CA ASP A 162 -20.25 11.59 -26.41
C ASP A 162 -18.82 11.39 -26.94
N TYR A 163 -18.35 10.15 -27.06
CA TYR A 163 -17.07 9.84 -27.71
C TYR A 163 -17.06 10.23 -29.19
N ARG A 164 -18.07 9.82 -29.96
CA ARG A 164 -18.18 10.15 -31.39
C ARG A 164 -18.29 11.66 -31.62
N ALA A 165 -19.11 12.34 -30.82
CA ALA A 165 -19.29 13.79 -30.90
C ALA A 165 -18.00 14.57 -30.59
N ARG A 166 -17.16 14.11 -29.66
CA ARG A 166 -15.87 14.76 -29.37
C ARG A 166 -14.77 14.39 -30.36
N ARG A 167 -14.85 13.18 -30.93
CA ARG A 167 -13.90 12.72 -31.95
C ARG A 167 -13.96 13.59 -33.22
N SER A 168 -15.14 14.05 -33.63
CA SER A 168 -15.28 14.93 -34.81
C SER A 168 -14.60 16.29 -34.65
N LEU A 169 -14.36 16.74 -33.42
CA LEU A 169 -13.87 18.09 -33.11
C LEU A 169 -12.34 18.27 -33.18
N GLY A 170 -11.58 17.20 -33.40
CA GLY A 170 -10.11 17.21 -33.43
C GLY A 170 -9.43 17.39 -32.04
N PRO A 171 -8.20 16.87 -31.85
CA PRO A 171 -7.44 17.05 -30.61
C PRO A 171 -6.91 18.48 -30.48
N ILE A 172 -6.85 18.99 -29.25
CA ILE A 172 -6.28 20.32 -28.92
C ILE A 172 -4.81 20.18 -28.50
N ALA A 173 -4.46 19.06 -27.85
CA ALA A 173 -3.10 18.76 -27.41
C ALA A 173 -2.85 17.24 -27.45
N ARG A 174 -1.62 16.84 -27.76
CA ARG A 174 -1.20 15.43 -27.67
C ARG A 174 -0.93 15.05 -26.23
N TRP A 175 -1.74 14.16 -25.68
CA TRP A 175 -1.48 13.55 -24.38
C TRP A 175 -0.45 12.43 -24.53
N ALA A 176 0.50 12.35 -23.61
CA ALA A 176 1.31 11.15 -23.44
C ALA A 176 0.46 10.08 -22.73
N GLU A 177 0.48 8.84 -23.24
CA GLU A 177 -0.14 7.72 -22.53
C GLU A 177 0.58 7.53 -21.20
N GLY A 178 -0.16 7.50 -20.10
CA GLY A 178 0.47 7.40 -18.80
C GLY A 178 -0.48 7.37 -17.61
N ARG A 179 0.03 6.79 -16.53
CA ARG A 179 -0.61 6.77 -15.23
C ARG A 179 -0.05 7.90 -14.37
N ARG A 180 -0.91 8.81 -13.95
CA ARG A 180 -0.59 9.80 -12.91
C ARG A 180 -0.82 9.15 -11.55
N LEU A 181 0.29 8.88 -10.84
CA LEU A 181 0.30 8.36 -9.48
C LEU A 181 0.48 9.52 -8.48
N PRO A 182 -0.09 9.41 -7.27
CA PRO A 182 0.29 10.31 -6.18
C PRO A 182 1.78 10.14 -5.84
N TRP A 183 2.40 11.20 -5.33
CA TRP A 183 3.85 11.27 -5.12
C TRP A 183 4.40 10.12 -4.26
N LEU A 184 3.66 9.71 -3.21
CA LEU A 184 4.03 8.60 -2.32
C LEU A 184 4.15 7.25 -3.04
N LEU A 185 3.26 6.96 -3.98
CA LEU A 185 3.25 5.71 -4.76
C LEU A 185 4.25 5.76 -5.93
N ASN A 186 4.82 6.93 -6.22
CA ASN A 186 5.79 7.15 -7.29
C ASN A 186 7.23 7.38 -6.77
N LEU A 187 7.50 7.07 -5.50
CA LEU A 187 8.85 7.09 -4.96
C LEU A 187 9.66 5.96 -5.60
N SER A 188 10.89 6.25 -6.04
CA SER A 188 11.73 5.24 -6.71
C SER A 188 12.24 4.17 -5.75
N ILE A 189 12.28 4.46 -4.45
CA ILE A 189 12.77 3.54 -3.41
C ILE A 189 11.94 2.25 -3.34
N TRP A 190 10.63 2.34 -3.64
CA TRP A 190 9.75 1.18 -3.69
C TRP A 190 10.11 0.18 -4.79
N ARG A 191 10.84 0.63 -5.83
CA ARG A 191 11.26 -0.20 -6.95
C ARG A 191 12.67 -0.75 -6.80
N ASP A 192 13.43 -0.27 -5.82
CA ASP A 192 14.80 -0.74 -5.57
C ASP A 192 14.78 -1.93 -4.62
N GLN A 193 14.98 -3.13 -5.17
CA GLN A 193 15.03 -4.37 -4.41
C GLN A 193 16.14 -4.36 -3.34
N LEU A 194 17.26 -3.66 -3.60
CA LEU A 194 18.37 -3.55 -2.65
C LEU A 194 18.00 -2.65 -1.46
N ALA A 195 17.26 -1.57 -1.70
CA ALA A 195 16.76 -0.74 -0.61
C ALA A 195 15.82 -1.55 0.31
N GLY A 196 14.95 -2.38 -0.29
CA GLY A 196 14.09 -3.30 0.45
C GLY A 196 14.88 -4.35 1.25
N SER A 197 15.89 -4.99 0.64
CA SER A 197 16.69 -6.02 1.30
C SER A 197 17.57 -5.50 2.43
N LEU A 198 17.95 -4.22 2.41
CA LEU A 198 18.68 -3.58 3.52
C LEU A 198 17.75 -3.10 4.65
N ALA A 199 16.57 -2.60 4.31
CA ALA A 199 15.60 -2.11 5.30
C ALA A 199 14.92 -3.24 6.08
N LEU A 200 14.59 -4.35 5.41
CA LEU A 200 13.81 -5.45 6.01
C LEU A 200 14.51 -6.11 7.21
N PRO A 201 15.80 -6.50 7.16
CA PRO A 201 16.50 -7.09 8.31
C PRO A 201 16.53 -6.14 9.51
N ALA A 202 16.70 -4.85 9.27
CA ALA A 202 16.72 -3.84 10.32
C ALA A 202 15.37 -3.77 11.04
N LEU A 203 14.27 -3.77 10.29
CA LEU A 203 12.91 -3.83 10.84
C LEU A 203 12.68 -5.14 11.62
N VAL A 204 13.08 -6.28 11.07
CA VAL A 204 12.92 -7.60 11.72
C VAL A 204 13.69 -7.66 13.04
N LEU A 205 14.93 -7.18 13.08
CA LEU A 205 15.73 -7.11 14.31
C LEU A 205 15.06 -6.23 15.37
N ASN A 206 14.54 -5.06 14.98
CA ASN A 206 13.87 -4.16 15.90
C ASN A 206 12.56 -4.77 16.45
N VAL A 207 11.71 -5.33 15.58
CA VAL A 207 10.47 -6.02 15.98
C VAL A 207 10.77 -7.22 16.86
N GLY A 208 11.80 -7.99 16.52
CA GLY A 208 12.28 -9.08 17.36
C GLY A 208 12.71 -8.61 18.75
N LEU A 209 13.26 -7.40 18.87
CA LEU A 209 13.79 -6.87 20.13
C LEU A 209 12.63 -6.54 21.06
N PHE A 210 11.55 -5.96 20.51
CA PHE A 210 10.30 -5.80 21.23
C PHE A 210 9.72 -7.14 21.69
N GLY A 211 9.71 -8.15 20.83
CA GLY A 211 9.21 -9.49 21.18
C GLY A 211 10.03 -10.19 22.26
N TYR A 212 11.36 -10.10 22.18
CA TYR A 212 12.27 -10.65 23.18
C TYR A 212 12.05 -9.99 24.55
N LEU A 213 11.97 -8.66 24.59
CA LEU A 213 11.71 -7.92 25.81
C LEU A 213 10.32 -8.23 26.37
N ALA A 214 9.29 -8.35 25.52
CA ALA A 214 7.95 -8.73 25.94
C ALA A 214 7.90 -10.12 26.59
N ALA A 215 8.65 -11.09 26.04
CA ALA A 215 8.74 -12.44 26.60
C ALA A 215 9.49 -12.48 27.93
N ARG A 216 10.54 -11.66 28.08
CA ARG A 216 11.30 -11.56 29.33
C ARG A 216 10.60 -10.68 30.37
N TYR A 217 9.72 -9.78 29.93
CA TYR A 217 9.10 -8.78 30.79
C TYR A 217 8.50 -9.37 32.06
N PRO A 218 7.66 -10.44 32.04
CA PRO A 218 7.04 -11.02 33.23
C PRO A 218 8.02 -11.46 34.32
N GLY A 219 9.23 -11.91 33.92
CA GLY A 219 10.27 -12.39 34.83
C GLY A 219 11.28 -11.33 35.29
N LEU A 220 11.17 -10.07 34.82
CA LEU A 220 12.08 -8.99 35.24
C LEU A 220 11.79 -8.54 36.67
N ALA A 221 12.87 -8.37 37.45
CA ALA A 221 12.80 -7.77 38.77
C ALA A 221 12.22 -6.33 38.71
N PRO A 222 11.51 -5.86 39.74
CA PRO A 222 10.87 -4.54 39.75
C PRO A 222 11.84 -3.35 39.61
N ARG A 223 13.13 -3.55 39.92
CA ARG A 223 14.20 -2.56 39.80
C ARG A 223 15.32 -3.14 38.95
N LEU A 224 15.69 -2.44 37.88
CA LEU A 224 16.77 -2.84 36.99
C LEU A 224 17.87 -1.78 37.02
N VAL A 225 19.11 -2.25 37.06
CA VAL A 225 20.28 -1.40 36.84
C VAL A 225 20.38 -1.14 35.34
N LEU A 226 20.10 0.08 34.91
CA LEU A 226 20.11 0.54 33.51
C LEU A 226 21.48 1.02 33.03
N SER A 227 22.41 1.31 33.93
CA SER A 227 23.75 1.77 33.57
C SER A 227 24.74 1.22 34.59
N TYR A 228 25.87 0.73 34.10
CA TYR A 228 26.99 0.26 34.92
C TYR A 228 28.11 1.27 34.81
N ASP A 229 28.72 1.60 35.94
CA ASP A 229 29.93 2.43 35.95
C ASP A 229 31.15 1.63 35.42
N LEU A 230 32.29 2.30 35.33
CA LEU A 230 33.57 1.70 34.91
C LEU A 230 34.09 0.62 35.88
N GLN A 231 33.48 0.46 37.05
CA GLN A 231 33.80 -0.51 38.10
C GLN A 231 32.81 -1.69 38.11
N GLY A 232 31.83 -1.71 37.19
CA GLY A 232 30.81 -2.75 37.09
C GLY A 232 29.70 -2.63 38.14
N MET A 233 29.63 -1.52 38.87
CA MET A 233 28.58 -1.23 39.84
C MET A 233 27.39 -0.56 39.15
N GLY A 234 26.18 -0.82 39.65
CA GLY A 234 24.97 -0.26 39.07
C GLY A 234 24.81 1.23 39.36
N ASP A 235 25.10 2.07 38.36
CA ASP A 235 25.11 3.53 38.44
C ASP A 235 23.70 4.12 38.33
N ARG A 236 22.81 3.52 37.52
CA ARG A 236 21.44 4.01 37.36
C ARG A 236 20.41 2.90 37.59
N ILE A 237 19.68 2.96 38.71
CA ILE A 237 18.53 2.09 38.96
C ILE A 237 17.30 2.73 38.35
N GLY A 238 16.81 2.18 37.23
CA GLY A 238 15.58 2.67 36.59
C GLY A 238 14.39 1.76 36.81
N ALA A 239 13.21 2.31 36.53
CA ALA A 239 11.97 1.56 36.61
C ALA A 239 11.90 0.51 35.47
N ARG A 240 11.28 -0.64 35.74
CA ARG A 240 11.05 -1.74 34.78
C ARG A 240 10.57 -1.31 33.38
N PRO A 241 9.75 -0.24 33.19
CA PRO A 241 9.36 0.23 31.86
C PRO A 241 10.47 0.92 31.05
N GLU A 242 11.55 1.40 31.67
CA GLU A 242 12.62 2.13 30.97
C GLU A 242 13.40 1.25 29.99
N ILE A 243 13.33 -0.08 30.11
CA ILE A 243 13.95 -1.02 29.17
C ILE A 243 13.40 -0.88 27.74
N TRP A 244 12.18 -0.36 27.59
CA TRP A 244 11.54 -0.11 26.29
C TRP A 244 12.13 1.09 25.53
N ILE A 245 12.94 1.94 26.18
CA ILE A 245 13.61 3.07 25.52
C ILE A 245 14.57 2.58 24.43
N LEU A 246 15.25 1.45 24.65
CA LEU A 246 16.21 0.88 23.70
C LEU A 246 15.57 0.48 22.37
N PRO A 247 14.54 -0.39 22.33
CA PRO A 247 13.88 -0.72 21.08
C PRO A 247 13.14 0.48 20.46
N ALA A 248 12.62 1.41 21.27
CA ALA A 248 11.99 2.65 20.78
C ALA A 248 13.00 3.59 20.10
N ALA A 249 14.19 3.77 20.68
CA ALA A 249 15.29 4.52 20.06
C ALA A 249 15.74 3.86 18.76
N GLY A 250 15.86 2.52 18.76
CA GLY A 250 16.12 1.75 17.55
C GLY A 250 15.09 2.01 16.46
N LEU A 251 13.80 2.01 16.79
CA LEU A 251 12.72 2.29 15.84
C LEU A 251 12.80 3.73 15.31
N ALA A 252 13.06 4.71 16.18
CA ALA A 252 13.21 6.11 15.79
C ALA A 252 14.36 6.29 14.78
N ILE A 253 15.52 5.66 15.02
CA ILE A 253 16.65 5.69 14.09
C ILE A 253 16.27 5.06 12.75
N LEU A 254 15.54 3.94 12.74
CA LEU A 254 15.08 3.32 11.49
C LEU A 254 14.14 4.23 10.71
N LEU A 255 13.21 4.91 11.38
CA LEU A 255 12.28 5.84 10.72
C LEU A 255 13.03 7.05 10.13
N VAL A 256 13.97 7.63 10.88
CA VAL A 256 14.81 8.73 10.40
C VAL A 256 15.65 8.29 9.19
N ASN A 257 16.31 7.13 9.26
CA ASN A 257 17.10 6.63 8.14
C ASN A 257 16.24 6.31 6.91
N ALA A 258 15.06 5.71 7.09
CA ALA A 258 14.16 5.37 5.99
C ALA A 258 13.60 6.64 5.31
N THR A 259 13.23 7.66 6.09
CA THR A 259 12.74 8.94 5.57
C THR A 259 13.83 9.71 4.81
N LEU A 260 15.03 9.81 5.38
CA LEU A 260 16.17 10.43 4.70
C LEU A 260 16.56 9.65 3.44
N ALA A 261 16.61 8.31 3.50
CA ALA A 261 16.88 7.47 2.35
C ALA A 261 15.83 7.70 1.25
N ALA A 262 14.53 7.72 1.58
CA ALA A 262 13.47 7.99 0.61
C ALA A 262 13.57 9.38 -0.04
N ALA A 263 13.95 10.40 0.73
CA ALA A 263 14.14 11.77 0.23
C ALA A 263 15.37 11.88 -0.70
N MET A 264 16.48 11.24 -0.35
CA MET A 264 17.74 11.33 -1.09
C MET A 264 17.85 10.33 -2.24
N HIS A 265 17.11 9.23 -2.23
CA HIS A 265 17.25 8.14 -3.20
C HIS A 265 17.03 8.58 -4.66
N ARG A 266 16.22 9.61 -4.88
CA ARG A 266 16.04 10.21 -6.23
C ARG A 266 17.26 10.99 -6.73
N ARG A 267 18.04 11.58 -5.82
CA ARG A 267 19.23 12.39 -6.14
C ARG A 267 20.48 11.53 -6.12
N GLU A 268 20.65 10.74 -5.06
CA GLU A 268 21.86 9.96 -4.80
C GLU A 268 21.49 8.58 -4.23
N ARG A 269 21.38 7.59 -5.13
CA ARG A 269 21.06 6.20 -4.77
C ARG A 269 22.04 5.62 -3.75
N VAL A 270 23.33 5.90 -3.92
CA VAL A 270 24.40 5.34 -3.07
C VAL A 270 24.25 5.82 -1.62
N LEU A 271 24.05 7.11 -1.39
CA LEU A 271 23.83 7.65 -0.05
C LEU A 271 22.59 7.05 0.61
N ALA A 272 21.49 6.91 -0.14
CA ALA A 272 20.29 6.28 0.39
C ALA A 272 20.51 4.82 0.80
N LEU A 273 21.29 4.05 0.03
CA LEU A 273 21.63 2.67 0.38
C LEU A 273 22.57 2.60 1.60
N LEU A 274 23.54 3.51 1.72
CA LEU A 274 24.42 3.60 2.90
C LEU A 274 23.63 3.90 4.18
N LEU A 275 22.65 4.82 4.10
CA LEU A 275 21.75 5.11 5.23
C LEU A 275 20.93 3.89 5.66
N LEU A 276 20.44 3.11 4.69
CA LEU A 276 19.69 1.88 4.98
C LEU A 276 20.59 0.77 5.52
N ALA A 277 21.83 0.64 5.01
CA ALA A 277 22.80 -0.35 5.48
C ALA A 277 23.24 -0.13 6.94
N HIS A 278 23.21 1.12 7.42
CA HIS A 278 23.50 1.42 8.83
C HIS A 278 22.42 0.88 9.78
N GLY A 279 21.18 0.74 9.31
CA GLY A 279 20.04 0.28 10.12
C GLY A 279 20.28 -1.07 10.81
N PRO A 280 20.55 -2.16 10.08
CA PRO A 280 20.82 -3.48 10.67
C PRO A 280 21.96 -3.47 11.68
N VAL A 281 23.03 -2.71 11.43
CA VAL A 281 24.20 -2.61 12.34
C VAL A 281 23.78 -2.00 13.68
N VAL A 282 23.06 -0.88 13.66
CA VAL A 282 22.55 -0.24 14.89
C VAL A 282 21.62 -1.19 15.65
N GLN A 283 20.72 -1.90 14.96
CA GLN A 283 19.81 -2.84 15.62
C GLN A 283 20.55 -4.03 16.24
N ALA A 284 21.60 -4.53 15.60
CA ALA A 284 22.44 -5.59 16.16
C ALA A 284 23.17 -5.12 17.43
N LEU A 285 23.68 -3.88 17.46
CA LEU A 285 24.30 -3.31 18.66
C LEU A 285 23.29 -3.13 19.80
N LEU A 286 22.08 -2.66 19.51
CA LEU A 286 21.00 -2.56 20.50
C LEU A 286 20.59 -3.93 21.03
N TRP A 287 20.57 -4.96 20.17
CA TRP A 287 20.31 -6.33 20.58
C TRP A 287 21.36 -6.83 21.58
N LEU A 288 22.65 -6.62 21.28
CA LEU A 288 23.75 -6.97 22.16
C LEU A 288 23.66 -6.24 23.51
N ALA A 289 23.31 -4.96 23.50
CA ALA A 289 23.10 -4.18 24.71
C ALA A 289 21.97 -4.77 25.58
N VAL A 290 20.81 -5.05 24.98
CA VAL A 290 19.66 -5.63 25.68
C VAL A 290 19.95 -7.02 26.21
N VAL A 291 20.59 -7.90 25.44
CA VAL A 291 20.94 -9.25 25.90
C VAL A 291 21.92 -9.20 27.08
N ARG A 292 22.84 -8.23 27.11
CA ARG A 292 23.76 -8.03 28.24
C ARG A 292 23.04 -7.50 29.48
N LEU A 293 22.08 -6.59 29.30
CA LEU A 293 21.26 -6.01 30.39
C LEU A 293 20.24 -6.99 30.96
N ALA A 294 19.79 -7.96 30.16
CA ALA A 294 18.76 -8.94 30.54
C ALA A 294 19.33 -10.27 31.07
N ARG A 295 20.65 -10.41 31.14
CA ARG A 295 21.35 -11.51 31.83
C ARG A 295 21.62 -11.12 33.28
#